data_AF-A0A354I042-F1
#
_entry.id   AF-A0A354I042-F1
#
_cell.length_a   1.000
_cell.length_b   1.000
_cell.length_c   1.000
_cell.angle_alpha   90.00
_cell.angle_beta   90.00
_cell.angle_gamma   90.00
#
_symmetry.space_group_name_H-M   'P 1'
#
loop_
_entity.id
_entity.type
_entity.pdbx_description
1 polymer ?
#
loop_
_entity_poly.entity_id
_entity_poly.type
_entity_poly.pdbx_seq_one_letter_code
_entity_poly.pdbx_strand_id
1 'polypeptide(L)'
;MAVFYTETSKMSDLICDEPALLQMMCRFGIPLGVGEKSVAEVCGKAGVHTETFLAAANFTKYGSDAADYFADKVSVEALVSYLKQAHNYFLDFQLPAIRRKLLEAIVCSNKNDVNEVSYLILKFYDEYMGEVRRHMQHENRNIFTYVDDLLKGVRRADFEIARFARSHVGIDKKLQELKNIIIKYYTPGDSADLLNTVLFDIFICEDDLRRHCEVEDKLFVPAVMRLEASIDSVTPVAENEAKSTDNVSDREKEVISCIVRGLTNKEIADKLNISINTVLTHRKNISRKLNIHSVSGLTIYAIVNSIVDIAQVKVQ
;
A
#
# COMPACT_ATOMS: atom_id res chain seq x y z
N MET A 1 34.35 1.79 7.73
CA MET A 1 33.22 1.16 8.46
C MET A 1 32.14 2.20 8.56
N ALA A 2 30.92 1.91 8.10
CA ALA A 2 29.80 2.82 8.31
C ALA A 2 29.55 2.94 9.81
N VAL A 3 29.53 4.17 10.34
CA VAL A 3 29.18 4.42 11.73
C VAL A 3 27.66 4.51 11.77
N PHE A 4 27.01 3.42 12.16
CA PHE A 4 25.56 3.37 12.36
C PHE A 4 25.15 4.26 13.54
N TYR A 5 23.92 4.74 13.50
CA TYR A 5 23.28 5.36 14.65
C TYR A 5 23.17 4.36 15.79
N THR A 6 23.43 4.85 16.99
CA THR A 6 23.40 4.09 18.23
C THR A 6 22.38 4.67 19.20
N GLU A 7 22.07 3.91 20.24
CA GLU A 7 21.17 4.35 21.31
C GLU A 7 21.68 5.62 22.04
N THR A 8 23.00 5.84 22.04
CA THR A 8 23.67 7.00 22.63
C THR A 8 23.79 8.20 21.71
N SER A 9 23.48 8.04 20.41
CA SER A 9 23.47 9.15 19.45
C SER A 9 22.37 10.15 19.82
N LYS A 10 22.60 11.45 19.61
CA LYS A 10 21.57 12.46 19.86
C LYS A 10 20.51 12.43 18.77
N MET A 11 19.25 12.44 19.15
CA MET A 11 18.13 12.40 18.20
C MET A 11 18.13 13.63 17.26
N SER A 12 18.51 14.81 17.77
CA SER A 12 18.65 16.03 16.96
C SER A 12 19.70 15.87 15.86
N ASP A 13 20.84 15.26 16.17
CA ASP A 13 21.94 15.07 15.22
C ASP A 13 21.53 14.09 14.11
N LEU A 14 20.80 13.02 14.46
CA LEU A 14 20.22 12.07 13.51
C LEU A 14 19.31 12.78 12.50
N ILE A 15 18.38 13.62 12.98
CA ILE A 15 17.42 14.33 12.12
C ILE A 15 18.13 15.30 11.18
N CYS A 16 19.17 16.00 11.66
CA CYS A 16 19.94 16.94 10.85
C CYS A 16 20.75 16.23 9.75
N ASP A 17 21.23 15.03 10.05
CA ASP A 17 22.05 14.21 9.15
C ASP A 17 21.20 13.42 8.14
N GLU A 18 20.00 12.97 8.52
CA GLU A 18 19.02 12.34 7.62
C GLU A 18 17.61 12.93 7.83
N PRO A 19 17.21 13.97 7.06
CA PRO A 19 15.91 14.63 7.23
C PRO A 19 14.69 13.73 7.02
N ALA A 20 14.81 12.61 6.27
CA ALA A 20 13.72 11.64 6.12
C ALA A 20 13.29 11.02 7.47
N LEU A 21 14.16 11.08 8.49
CA LEU A 21 13.83 10.61 9.84
C LEU A 21 12.70 11.41 10.49
N LEU A 22 12.41 12.65 10.06
CA LEU A 22 11.27 13.41 10.56
C LEU A 22 9.95 12.65 10.37
N GLN A 23 9.74 12.12 9.17
CA GLN A 23 8.52 11.38 8.86
C GLN A 23 8.51 10.01 9.54
N MET A 24 9.66 9.36 9.62
CA MET A 24 9.85 8.09 10.32
C MET A 24 9.51 8.21 11.82
N MET A 25 9.98 9.27 12.49
CA MET A 25 9.69 9.53 13.90
C MET A 25 8.19 9.68 14.17
N CYS A 26 7.48 10.43 13.30
CA CYS A 26 6.03 10.56 13.39
C CYS A 26 5.31 9.20 13.33
N ARG A 27 5.83 8.24 12.55
CA ARG A 27 5.27 6.88 12.46
C ARG A 27 5.51 6.02 13.70
N PHE A 28 6.51 6.36 14.51
CA PHE A 28 6.70 5.79 15.85
C PHE A 28 5.94 6.56 16.94
N GLY A 29 5.16 7.59 16.59
CA GLY A 29 4.49 8.44 17.56
C GLY A 29 5.43 9.35 18.35
N ILE A 30 6.65 9.59 17.86
CA ILE A 30 7.64 10.46 18.50
C ILE A 30 7.46 11.89 17.99
N PRO A 31 7.03 12.85 18.84
CA PRO A 31 6.89 14.24 18.42
C PRO A 31 8.24 14.95 18.33
N LEU A 32 8.26 16.10 17.63
CA LEU A 32 9.37 17.04 17.67
C LEU A 32 9.56 17.65 19.07
N GLY A 33 10.69 18.34 19.27
CA GLY A 33 11.08 18.87 20.58
C GLY A 33 11.87 17.86 21.42
N VAL A 34 12.75 17.10 20.76
CA VAL A 34 13.58 16.06 21.39
C VAL A 34 14.68 16.61 22.30
N GLY A 35 15.08 17.87 22.11
CA GLY A 35 16.16 18.51 22.87
C GLY A 35 17.50 17.81 22.64
N GLU A 36 18.35 17.80 23.66
CA GLU A 36 19.69 17.18 23.64
C GLU A 36 19.69 15.68 23.98
N LYS A 37 18.51 15.03 23.92
CA LYS A 37 18.35 13.65 24.36
C LYS A 37 18.90 12.65 23.36
N SER A 38 19.43 11.57 23.90
CA SER A 38 19.84 10.39 23.14
C SER A 38 18.65 9.64 22.55
N VAL A 39 18.90 8.79 21.55
CA VAL A 39 17.87 7.92 20.95
C VAL A 39 17.20 7.05 22.01
N ALA A 40 17.97 6.47 22.94
CA ALA A 40 17.45 5.67 24.05
C ALA A 40 16.45 6.45 24.92
N GLU A 41 16.80 7.67 25.32
CA GLU A 41 15.95 8.50 26.18
C GLU A 41 14.66 8.92 25.47
N VAL A 42 14.73 9.24 24.17
CA VAL A 42 13.56 9.62 23.37
C VAL A 42 12.64 8.41 23.18
N CYS A 43 13.19 7.26 22.77
CA CYS A 43 12.41 6.03 22.58
C CYS A 43 11.79 5.55 23.89
N GLY A 44 12.56 5.54 24.98
CA GLY A 44 12.09 5.15 26.30
C GLY A 44 10.95 6.03 26.80
N LYS A 45 11.02 7.36 26.57
CA LYS A 45 9.91 8.27 26.92
C LYS A 45 8.66 8.05 26.07
N ALA A 46 8.82 7.66 24.80
CA ALA A 46 7.71 7.44 23.88
C ALA A 46 7.12 6.01 23.96
N GLY A 47 7.73 5.10 24.73
CA GLY A 47 7.33 3.68 24.75
C GLY A 47 7.68 2.94 23.45
N VAL A 48 8.69 3.40 22.73
CA VAL A 48 9.12 2.82 21.45
C VAL A 48 10.29 1.86 21.71
N HIS A 49 10.27 0.70 21.06
CA HIS A 49 11.38 -0.26 21.14
C HIS A 49 12.64 0.31 20.44
N THR A 50 13.65 0.68 21.23
CA THR A 50 14.85 1.40 20.76
C THR A 50 15.55 0.69 19.61
N GLU A 51 15.73 -0.62 19.66
CA GLU A 51 16.40 -1.36 18.58
C GLU A 51 15.59 -1.37 17.29
N THR A 52 14.25 -1.34 17.38
CA THR A 52 13.39 -1.26 16.19
C THR A 52 13.41 0.13 15.57
N PHE A 53 13.44 1.17 16.41
CA PHE A 53 13.68 2.53 15.93
C PHE A 53 15.03 2.63 15.22
N LEU A 54 16.11 2.14 15.85
CA LEU A 54 17.45 2.16 15.26
C LEU A 54 17.54 1.32 13.98
N ALA A 55 16.84 0.19 13.91
CA ALA A 55 16.75 -0.62 12.70
C ALA A 55 16.16 0.21 11.56
N ALA A 56 14.99 0.82 11.77
CA ALA A 56 14.33 1.65 10.77
C ALA A 56 15.14 2.91 10.43
N ALA A 57 15.80 3.55 11.41
CA ALA A 57 16.61 4.76 11.19
C ALA A 57 17.86 4.47 10.35
N ASN A 58 18.62 3.45 10.74
CA ASN A 58 19.81 3.04 10.00
C ASN A 58 19.45 2.49 8.62
N PHE A 59 18.33 1.77 8.51
CA PHE A 59 17.84 1.32 7.21
C PHE A 59 17.44 2.50 6.32
N THR A 60 16.77 3.52 6.86
CA THR A 60 16.37 4.72 6.10
C THR A 60 17.57 5.43 5.47
N LYS A 61 18.70 5.47 6.19
CA LYS A 61 19.93 6.13 5.74
C LYS A 61 20.83 5.24 4.88
N TYR A 62 21.07 4.01 5.32
CA TYR A 62 22.09 3.12 4.74
C TYR A 62 21.50 2.00 3.87
N GLY A 63 20.18 1.89 3.77
CA GLY A 63 19.49 0.85 3.01
C GLY A 63 19.71 -0.54 3.59
N SER A 64 19.79 -1.54 2.69
CA SER A 64 19.89 -2.96 3.05
C SER A 64 21.14 -3.33 3.84
N ASP A 65 22.20 -2.53 3.77
CA ASP A 65 23.46 -2.80 4.49
C ASP A 65 23.29 -2.76 6.02
N ALA A 66 22.23 -2.09 6.51
CA ALA A 66 21.88 -2.06 7.92
C ALA A 66 20.90 -3.18 8.34
N ALA A 67 20.23 -3.86 7.39
CA ALA A 67 19.14 -4.77 7.71
C ALA A 67 19.58 -5.99 8.52
N ASP A 68 20.71 -6.60 8.15
CA ASP A 68 21.18 -7.84 8.76
C ASP A 68 21.57 -7.66 10.23
N TYR A 69 22.11 -6.50 10.61
CA TYR A 69 22.54 -6.22 11.98
C TYR A 69 21.39 -6.18 13.00
N PHE A 70 20.20 -5.78 12.53
CA PHE A 70 19.02 -5.61 13.37
C PHE A 70 17.98 -6.72 13.18
N ALA A 71 18.20 -7.66 12.26
CA ALA A 71 17.19 -8.65 11.90
C ALA A 71 16.60 -9.34 13.14
N ASP A 72 17.40 -9.90 14.02
CA ASP A 72 16.96 -10.62 15.22
C ASP A 72 16.51 -9.73 16.40
N LYS A 73 16.64 -8.40 16.28
CA LYS A 73 16.43 -7.42 17.36
C LYS A 73 15.14 -6.61 17.23
N VAL A 74 14.44 -6.71 16.10
CA VAL A 74 13.22 -5.92 15.89
C VAL A 74 12.00 -6.52 16.60
N SER A 75 11.17 -5.65 17.16
CA SER A 75 9.86 -5.98 17.69
C SER A 75 8.83 -5.96 16.55
N VAL A 76 8.16 -7.11 16.34
CA VAL A 76 7.07 -7.24 15.35
C VAL A 76 5.93 -6.29 15.68
N GLU A 77 5.56 -6.15 16.95
CA GLU A 77 4.49 -5.24 17.39
C GLU A 77 4.80 -3.78 17.06
N ALA A 78 6.04 -3.34 17.33
CA ALA A 78 6.48 -1.99 17.02
C ALA A 78 6.48 -1.73 15.49
N LEU A 79 6.88 -2.71 14.68
CA LEU A 79 6.82 -2.61 13.21
C LEU A 79 5.38 -2.57 12.69
N VAL A 80 4.45 -3.36 13.23
CA VAL A 80 3.01 -3.29 12.87
C VAL A 80 2.46 -1.90 13.16
N SER A 81 2.76 -1.35 14.34
CA SER A 81 2.36 0.00 14.71
C SER A 81 2.91 1.02 13.71
N TYR A 82 4.22 0.99 13.46
CA TYR A 82 4.91 1.86 12.50
C TYR A 82 4.29 1.83 11.10
N LEU A 83 4.06 0.63 10.55
CA LEU A 83 3.49 0.46 9.21
C LEU A 83 2.02 0.93 9.13
N LYS A 84 1.19 0.63 10.15
CA LYS A 84 -0.18 1.16 10.23
C LYS A 84 -0.19 2.70 10.25
N GLN A 85 0.74 3.33 10.98
CA GLN A 85 0.89 4.78 10.97
C GLN A 85 1.38 5.33 9.63
N ALA A 86 2.29 4.61 8.94
CA ALA A 86 2.70 4.94 7.58
C ALA A 86 1.50 4.93 6.62
N HIS A 87 0.66 3.89 6.67
CA HIS A 87 -0.54 3.78 5.83
C HIS A 87 -1.49 4.96 6.03
N ASN A 88 -1.79 5.30 7.29
CA ASN A 88 -2.67 6.44 7.59
C ASN A 88 -2.07 7.75 7.03
N TYR A 89 -0.76 7.96 7.18
CA TYR A 89 -0.09 9.13 6.64
C TYR A 89 -0.19 9.22 5.11
N PHE A 90 0.09 8.14 4.38
CA PHE A 90 -0.03 8.13 2.93
C PHE A 90 -1.47 8.37 2.47
N LEU A 91 -2.43 7.64 3.04
CA LEU A 91 -3.81 7.61 2.57
C LEU A 91 -4.62 8.84 2.94
N ASP A 92 -4.35 9.42 4.12
CA ASP A 92 -5.22 10.46 4.69
C ASP A 92 -4.53 11.84 4.74
N PHE A 93 -3.21 11.89 4.51
CA PHE A 93 -2.46 13.15 4.51
C PHE A 93 -1.68 13.40 3.22
N GLN A 94 -0.65 12.60 2.92
CA GLN A 94 0.33 12.93 1.88
C GLN A 94 -0.28 12.91 0.48
N LEU A 95 -0.93 11.80 0.08
CA LEU A 95 -1.53 11.70 -1.26
C LEU A 95 -2.68 12.69 -1.46
N PRO A 96 -3.62 12.88 -0.50
CA PRO A 96 -4.62 13.93 -0.61
C PRO A 96 -4.03 15.36 -0.68
N ALA A 97 -2.93 15.63 0.02
CA ALA A 97 -2.27 16.94 -0.03
C ALA A 97 -1.65 17.23 -1.40
N ILE A 98 -0.93 16.25 -1.97
CA ILE A 98 -0.38 16.35 -3.33
C ILE A 98 -1.50 16.56 -4.35
N ARG A 99 -2.60 15.80 -4.24
CA ARG A 99 -3.77 15.97 -5.11
C ARG A 99 -4.29 17.39 -5.12
N ARG A 100 -4.43 18.01 -3.94
CA ARG A 100 -4.94 19.39 -3.81
C ARG A 100 -4.00 20.39 -4.48
N LYS A 101 -2.70 20.28 -4.24
CA LYS A 101 -1.69 21.15 -4.87
C LYS A 101 -1.64 20.95 -6.39
N LEU A 102 -1.77 19.72 -6.87
CA LEU A 102 -1.81 19.39 -8.29
C LEU A 102 -3.03 20.00 -8.98
N LEU A 103 -4.21 19.91 -8.34
CA LEU A 103 -5.42 20.55 -8.83
C LEU A 103 -5.26 22.07 -8.90
N GLU A 104 -4.68 22.69 -7.87
CA GLU A 104 -4.43 24.12 -7.83
C GLU A 104 -3.44 24.56 -8.92
N ALA A 105 -2.36 23.82 -9.14
CA ALA A 105 -1.39 24.06 -10.23
C ALA A 105 -2.08 24.06 -11.59
N ILE A 106 -2.93 23.05 -11.82
CA ILE A 106 -3.65 22.88 -13.07
C ILE A 106 -4.66 24.01 -13.30
N VAL A 107 -5.43 24.40 -12.27
CA VAL A 107 -6.41 25.48 -12.38
C VAL A 107 -5.73 26.82 -12.65
N CYS A 108 -4.63 27.13 -11.96
CA CYS A 108 -3.91 28.40 -12.12
C CYS A 108 -3.23 28.54 -13.50
N SER A 109 -2.82 27.43 -14.12
CA SER A 109 -2.20 27.44 -15.45
C SER A 109 -3.16 27.78 -16.61
N ASN A 110 -4.48 27.62 -16.42
CA ASN A 110 -5.46 27.62 -17.51
C ASN A 110 -6.54 28.71 -17.33
N LYS A 111 -6.28 29.94 -17.81
CA LYS A 111 -7.32 30.99 -17.85
C LYS A 111 -8.31 30.84 -19.03
N ASN A 112 -7.99 30.10 -20.10
CA ASN A 112 -8.83 30.09 -21.33
C ASN A 112 -9.07 28.74 -22.03
N ASP A 113 -8.45 27.62 -21.65
CA ASP A 113 -8.80 26.29 -22.20
C ASP A 113 -8.42 25.19 -21.20
N VAL A 114 -9.37 24.32 -20.84
CA VAL A 114 -9.05 23.12 -20.06
C VAL A 114 -8.36 22.14 -21.01
N ASN A 115 -7.03 22.12 -21.00
CA ASN A 115 -6.25 21.23 -21.84
C ASN A 115 -6.56 19.76 -21.44
N GLU A 116 -6.90 18.90 -22.40
CA GLU A 116 -7.26 17.49 -22.21
C GLU A 116 -6.20 16.73 -21.36
N VAL A 117 -4.94 17.15 -21.47
CA VAL A 117 -3.79 16.66 -20.70
C VAL A 117 -3.95 16.87 -19.19
N SER A 118 -4.49 18.03 -18.76
CA SER A 118 -4.70 18.35 -17.34
C SER A 118 -5.71 17.39 -16.68
N TYR A 119 -6.78 17.06 -17.39
CA TYR A 119 -7.78 16.09 -16.94
C TYR A 119 -7.17 14.68 -16.83
N LEU A 120 -6.38 14.27 -17.82
CA LEU A 120 -5.70 12.98 -17.82
C LEU A 120 -4.71 12.83 -16.66
N ILE A 121 -3.95 13.89 -16.33
CA ILE A 121 -3.03 13.92 -15.19
C ILE A 121 -3.78 13.69 -13.87
N LEU A 122 -4.89 14.41 -13.65
CA LEU A 122 -5.70 14.25 -12.43
C LEU A 122 -6.34 12.88 -12.34
N LYS A 123 -6.90 12.39 -13.46
CA LYS A 123 -7.50 11.06 -13.53
C LYS A 123 -6.47 9.97 -13.21
N PHE A 124 -5.27 10.08 -13.79
CA PHE A 124 -4.17 9.15 -13.51
C PHE A 124 -3.80 9.17 -12.02
N TYR A 125 -3.69 10.35 -11.42
CA TYR A 125 -3.38 10.47 -9.98
C TYR A 125 -4.49 9.89 -9.09
N ASP A 126 -5.76 10.08 -9.45
CA ASP A 126 -6.90 9.52 -8.72
C ASP A 126 -6.92 7.99 -8.79
N GLU A 127 -6.64 7.42 -9.97
CA GLU A 127 -6.50 5.98 -10.15
C GLU A 127 -5.35 5.42 -9.30
N TYR A 128 -4.21 6.10 -9.31
CA TYR A 128 -3.05 5.78 -8.49
C TYR A 128 -3.39 5.77 -6.99
N MET A 129 -4.02 6.83 -6.47
CA MET A 129 -4.46 6.90 -5.07
C MET A 129 -5.39 5.74 -4.70
N GLY A 130 -6.29 5.37 -5.62
CA GLY A 130 -7.19 4.24 -5.43
C GLY A 130 -6.47 2.90 -5.31
N GLU A 131 -5.38 2.71 -6.05
CA GLU A 131 -4.55 1.50 -5.98
C GLU A 131 -3.77 1.40 -4.68
N VAL A 132 -3.07 2.47 -4.29
CA VAL A 132 -2.35 2.52 -3.01
C VAL A 132 -3.31 2.22 -1.85
N ARG A 133 -4.51 2.83 -1.88
CA ARG A 133 -5.54 2.58 -0.87
C ARG A 133 -5.98 1.12 -0.82
N ARG A 134 -6.22 0.48 -1.97
CA ARG A 134 -6.62 -0.93 -2.02
C ARG A 134 -5.52 -1.85 -1.47
N HIS A 135 -4.27 -1.57 -1.81
CA HIS A 135 -3.11 -2.31 -1.32
C HIS A 135 -2.96 -2.21 0.21
N MET A 136 -2.79 -1.00 0.75
CA MET A 136 -2.59 -0.78 2.19
C MET A 136 -3.79 -1.27 3.03
N GLN A 137 -5.02 -1.18 2.49
CA GLN A 137 -6.19 -1.75 3.16
C GLN A 137 -6.21 -3.29 3.16
N HIS A 138 -5.66 -3.93 2.12
CA HIS A 138 -5.51 -5.38 2.11
C HIS A 138 -4.54 -5.82 3.21
N GLU A 139 -3.42 -5.11 3.36
CA GLU A 139 -2.42 -5.41 4.38
C GLU A 139 -2.99 -5.22 5.79
N ASN A 140 -3.65 -4.09 6.03
CA ASN A 140 -4.29 -3.78 7.30
C ASN A 140 -5.30 -4.86 7.73
N ARG A 141 -6.09 -5.40 6.78
CA ARG A 141 -7.19 -6.34 7.09
C ARG A 141 -6.77 -7.79 7.11
N ASN A 142 -5.77 -8.18 6.32
CA ASN A 142 -5.41 -9.59 6.17
C ASN A 142 -4.10 -9.91 6.88
N ILE A 143 -3.11 -9.06 6.69
CA ILE A 143 -1.72 -9.32 7.10
C ILE A 143 -1.52 -8.89 8.53
N PHE A 144 -1.86 -7.64 8.86
CA PHE A 144 -1.71 -7.19 10.25
C PHE A 144 -2.65 -7.94 11.18
N THR A 145 -3.85 -8.32 10.72
CA THR A 145 -4.74 -9.20 11.49
C THR A 145 -4.13 -10.59 11.70
N TYR A 146 -3.48 -11.17 10.70
CA TYR A 146 -2.75 -12.42 10.86
C TYR A 146 -1.58 -12.30 11.85
N VAL A 147 -0.83 -11.20 11.78
CA VAL A 147 0.27 -10.94 12.73
C VAL A 147 -0.27 -10.74 14.15
N ASP A 148 -1.43 -10.08 14.30
CA ASP A 148 -2.11 -9.95 15.59
C ASP A 148 -2.54 -11.33 16.14
N ASP A 149 -2.89 -12.29 15.28
CA ASP A 149 -3.16 -13.68 15.68
C ASP A 149 -1.86 -14.40 16.13
N LEU A 150 -0.77 -14.25 15.36
CA LEU A 150 0.54 -14.82 15.70
C LEU A 150 1.06 -14.30 17.04
N LEU A 151 0.92 -12.99 17.30
CA LEU A 151 1.33 -12.38 18.58
C LEU A 151 0.53 -12.92 19.77
N LYS A 152 -0.67 -13.47 19.54
CA LYS A 152 -1.48 -14.19 20.55
C LYS A 152 -1.15 -15.69 20.62
N GLY A 153 -0.15 -16.15 19.88
CA GLY A 153 0.25 -17.56 19.80
C GLY A 153 -0.60 -18.40 18.84
N VAL A 154 -1.41 -17.78 17.97
CA VAL A 154 -2.31 -18.46 17.05
C VAL A 154 -1.74 -18.41 15.63
N ARG A 155 -1.33 -19.56 15.10
CA ARG A 155 -0.90 -19.69 13.71
C ARG A 155 -2.01 -20.29 12.85
N ARG A 156 -2.47 -19.53 11.85
CA ARG A 156 -3.48 -19.97 10.88
C ARG A 156 -2.83 -20.83 9.78
N ALA A 157 -3.48 -21.93 9.39
CA ALA A 157 -2.95 -22.86 8.39
C ALA A 157 -3.12 -22.40 6.93
N ASP A 158 -4.04 -21.47 6.68
CA ASP A 158 -4.41 -20.99 5.34
C ASP A 158 -3.57 -19.79 4.88
N PHE A 159 -2.65 -19.31 5.72
CA PHE A 159 -1.87 -18.11 5.47
C PHE A 159 -0.38 -18.34 5.76
N GLU A 160 0.48 -17.79 4.91
CA GLU A 160 1.94 -17.81 5.05
C GLU A 160 2.50 -16.45 4.68
N ILE A 161 3.23 -15.79 5.60
CA ILE A 161 3.75 -14.45 5.34
C ILE A 161 4.73 -14.42 4.15
N ALA A 162 5.42 -15.51 3.85
CA ALA A 162 6.34 -15.59 2.71
C ALA A 162 5.67 -15.37 1.34
N ARG A 163 4.33 -15.51 1.25
CA ARG A 163 3.56 -15.19 0.04
C ARG A 163 3.33 -13.69 -0.13
N PHE A 164 3.34 -12.93 0.96
CA PHE A 164 3.15 -11.48 0.95
C PHE A 164 4.32 -10.71 0.34
N ALA A 165 5.57 -11.10 0.62
CA ALA A 165 6.77 -10.43 0.07
C ALA A 165 6.80 -10.33 -1.47
N ARG A 166 5.93 -11.04 -2.18
CA ARG A 166 5.83 -10.99 -3.64
C ARG A 166 4.87 -9.92 -4.16
N SER A 167 4.09 -9.25 -3.30
CA SER A 167 3.00 -8.36 -3.73
C SER A 167 3.32 -6.87 -3.83
N HIS A 168 4.49 -6.39 -3.36
CA HIS A 168 4.83 -4.95 -3.40
C HIS A 168 5.37 -4.44 -4.75
N VAL A 169 5.39 -5.28 -5.78
CA VAL A 169 5.98 -4.91 -7.07
C VAL A 169 5.11 -3.87 -7.79
N GLY A 170 5.57 -2.61 -7.82
CA GLY A 170 5.17 -1.63 -8.82
C GLY A 170 4.25 -0.49 -8.38
N ILE A 171 4.02 -0.31 -7.08
CA ILE A 171 3.26 0.85 -6.58
C ILE A 171 4.03 2.14 -6.88
N ASP A 172 5.32 2.16 -6.61
CA ASP A 172 6.23 3.27 -6.90
C ASP A 172 6.29 3.64 -8.41
N LYS A 173 6.21 2.63 -9.30
CA LYS A 173 6.36 2.82 -10.75
C LYS A 173 5.30 3.72 -11.39
N LYS A 174 4.05 3.65 -10.94
CA LYS A 174 3.00 4.53 -11.49
C LYS A 174 3.23 6.00 -11.12
N LEU A 175 3.77 6.26 -9.93
CA LEU A 175 4.16 7.62 -9.56
C LEU A 175 5.29 8.14 -10.46
N GLN A 176 6.25 7.28 -10.82
CA GLN A 176 7.31 7.62 -11.78
C GLN A 176 6.76 7.95 -13.17
N GLU A 177 5.77 7.19 -13.65
CA GLU A 177 5.10 7.48 -14.92
C GLU A 177 4.41 8.84 -14.90
N LEU A 178 3.64 9.15 -13.86
CA LEU A 178 3.00 10.45 -13.71
C LEU A 178 4.01 11.60 -13.69
N LYS A 179 5.07 11.43 -12.90
CA LYS A 179 6.17 12.38 -12.81
C LYS A 179 6.80 12.65 -14.19
N ASN A 180 7.06 11.59 -14.94
CA ASN A 180 7.58 11.69 -16.31
C ASN A 180 6.60 12.40 -17.26
N ILE A 181 5.29 12.16 -17.11
CA ILE A 181 4.27 12.82 -17.92
C ILE A 181 4.28 14.33 -17.64
N ILE A 182 4.27 14.72 -16.37
CA ILE A 182 4.27 16.13 -15.97
C ILE A 182 5.55 16.82 -16.45
N ILE A 183 6.72 16.22 -16.23
CA ILE A 183 8.01 16.81 -16.62
C ILE A 183 8.14 16.99 -18.14
N LYS A 184 7.68 16.01 -18.94
CA LYS A 184 7.89 16.01 -20.39
C LYS A 184 6.83 16.78 -21.17
N TYR A 185 5.59 16.77 -20.70
CA TYR A 185 4.44 17.19 -21.50
C TYR A 185 3.61 18.31 -20.89
N TYR A 186 3.88 18.72 -19.64
CA TYR A 186 3.13 19.78 -19.00
C TYR A 186 3.92 21.10 -18.98
N THR A 187 3.36 22.14 -19.59
CA THR A 187 3.95 23.50 -19.58
C THR A 187 3.25 24.37 -18.52
N PRO A 188 3.94 24.80 -17.45
CA PRO A 188 3.28 25.36 -16.28
C PRO A 188 2.60 26.74 -16.41
N GLY A 189 2.74 27.48 -17.52
CA GLY A 189 2.24 28.86 -17.60
C GLY A 189 2.69 29.71 -16.40
N ASP A 190 1.78 30.50 -15.82
CA ASP A 190 2.02 31.33 -14.63
C ASP A 190 2.15 30.53 -13.31
N SER A 191 1.95 29.20 -13.34
CA SER A 191 1.89 28.33 -12.16
C SER A 191 3.18 27.51 -11.91
N ALA A 192 4.31 27.94 -12.47
CA ALA A 192 5.56 27.18 -12.43
C ALA A 192 6.02 26.82 -11.02
N ASP A 193 5.94 27.74 -10.06
CA ASP A 193 6.35 27.49 -8.68
C ASP A 193 5.47 26.44 -7.99
N LEU A 194 4.16 26.46 -8.27
CA LEU A 194 3.21 25.51 -7.70
C LEU A 194 3.39 24.12 -8.30
N LEU A 195 3.60 24.03 -9.63
CA LEU A 195 3.91 22.76 -10.28
C LEU A 195 5.23 22.16 -9.79
N ASN A 196 6.26 23.01 -9.61
CA ASN A 196 7.54 22.58 -9.03
C ASN A 196 7.34 22.01 -7.62
N THR A 197 6.52 22.68 -6.79
CA THR A 197 6.19 22.19 -5.44
C THR A 197 5.50 20.84 -5.48
N VAL A 198 4.54 20.66 -6.40
CA VAL A 198 3.86 19.37 -6.60
C VAL A 198 4.85 18.29 -7.01
N LEU A 199 5.77 18.59 -7.93
CA LEU A 199 6.80 17.64 -8.36
C LEU A 199 7.71 17.25 -7.19
N PHE A 200 8.18 18.21 -6.39
CA PHE A 200 8.96 17.91 -5.19
C PHE A 200 8.21 16.98 -4.22
N ASP A 201 6.93 17.25 -3.96
CA ASP A 201 6.13 16.39 -3.09
C ASP A 201 5.96 14.98 -3.68
N ILE A 202 5.80 14.86 -5.00
CA ILE A 202 5.73 13.58 -5.71
C ILE A 202 7.06 12.81 -5.55
N PHE A 203 8.21 13.46 -5.74
CA PHE A 203 9.52 12.84 -5.53
C PHE A 203 9.68 12.32 -4.10
N ILE A 204 9.32 13.13 -3.11
CA ILE A 204 9.39 12.75 -1.69
C ILE A 204 8.44 11.58 -1.40
N CYS A 205 7.21 11.62 -1.94
CA CYS A 205 6.23 10.55 -1.74
C CYS A 205 6.67 9.22 -2.38
N GLU A 206 7.24 9.25 -3.57
CA GLU A 206 7.81 8.07 -4.23
C GLU A 206 8.92 7.44 -3.40
N ASP A 207 9.85 8.28 -2.94
CA ASP A 207 11.02 7.87 -2.16
C ASP A 207 10.62 7.28 -0.80
N ASP A 208 9.59 7.83 -0.18
CA ASP A 208 9.04 7.36 1.08
C ASP A 208 8.23 6.04 0.91
N LEU A 209 7.44 5.90 -0.15
CA LEU A 209 6.75 4.65 -0.48
C LEU A 209 7.75 3.52 -0.77
N ARG A 210 8.83 3.82 -1.49
CA ARG A 210 9.90 2.85 -1.75
C ARG A 210 10.53 2.36 -0.44
N ARG A 211 10.92 3.27 0.46
CA ARG A 211 11.47 2.90 1.78
C ARG A 211 10.47 2.14 2.63
N HIS A 212 9.18 2.47 2.54
CA HIS A 212 8.11 1.73 3.21
C HIS A 212 8.06 0.27 2.74
N CYS A 213 8.03 0.01 1.44
CA CYS A 213 8.10 -1.36 0.90
C CYS A 213 9.39 -2.07 1.32
N GLU A 214 10.51 -1.36 1.35
CA GLU A 214 11.78 -1.94 1.78
C GLU A 214 11.78 -2.33 3.28
N VAL A 215 11.18 -1.51 4.17
CA VAL A 215 10.99 -1.86 5.59
C VAL A 215 10.10 -3.10 5.72
N GLU A 216 9.07 -3.21 4.88
CA GLU A 216 8.21 -4.39 4.85
C GLU A 216 8.98 -5.65 4.45
N ASP A 217 9.66 -5.60 3.31
CA ASP A 217 10.36 -6.74 2.74
C ASP A 217 11.60 -7.16 3.53
N LYS A 218 12.34 -6.20 4.10
CA LYS A 218 13.66 -6.44 4.70
C LYS A 218 13.65 -6.53 6.22
N LEU A 219 12.68 -5.92 6.89
CA LEU A 219 12.59 -5.95 8.35
C LEU A 219 11.34 -6.70 8.83
N PHE A 220 10.16 -6.29 8.35
CA PHE A 220 8.90 -6.82 8.85
C PHE A 220 8.66 -8.28 8.47
N VAL A 221 8.74 -8.63 7.18
CA VAL A 221 8.52 -10.01 6.71
C VAL A 221 9.48 -10.99 7.40
N PRO A 222 10.82 -10.75 7.44
CA PRO A 222 11.72 -11.65 8.16
C PRO A 222 11.40 -11.78 9.65
N ALA A 223 10.95 -10.70 10.30
CA ALA A 223 10.54 -10.73 11.71
C ALA A 223 9.30 -11.58 11.94
N VAL A 224 8.30 -11.44 11.08
CA VAL A 224 7.09 -12.28 11.14
C VAL A 224 7.42 -13.74 10.82
N MET A 225 8.30 -14.03 9.85
CA MET A 225 8.73 -15.41 9.57
C MET A 225 9.39 -16.08 10.78
N ARG A 226 10.21 -15.34 11.54
CA ARG A 226 10.80 -15.86 12.79
C ARG A 226 9.73 -16.13 13.85
N LEU A 227 8.75 -15.24 13.96
CA LEU A 227 7.60 -15.42 14.86
C LEU A 227 6.72 -16.61 14.44
N GLU A 228 6.46 -16.80 13.15
CA GLU A 228 5.74 -17.97 12.63
C GLU A 228 6.47 -19.28 12.96
N ALA A 229 7.80 -19.28 12.86
CA ALA A 229 8.63 -20.44 13.12
C ALA A 229 8.74 -20.79 14.60
N SER A 230 8.50 -19.85 15.52
CA SER A 230 8.52 -20.10 16.97
C SER A 230 7.19 -20.65 17.51
N ILE A 231 6.13 -20.70 16.69
CA ILE A 231 4.81 -21.20 17.08
C ILE A 231 4.61 -22.61 16.51
N ASP A 232 4.75 -23.61 17.38
CA ASP A 232 4.59 -25.04 17.04
C ASP A 232 3.12 -25.44 16.81
N SER A 233 2.18 -24.76 17.45
CA SER A 233 0.75 -25.10 17.39
C SER A 233 0.05 -24.43 16.21
N VAL A 234 -0.18 -25.20 15.15
CA VAL A 234 -1.12 -24.81 14.10
C VAL A 234 -2.53 -25.10 14.60
N THR A 235 -3.36 -24.07 14.73
CA THR A 235 -4.77 -24.28 15.09
C THR A 235 -5.56 -24.57 13.82
N PRO A 236 -6.22 -25.74 13.71
CA PRO A 236 -7.21 -25.95 12.67
C PRO A 236 -8.37 -25.01 12.97
N VAL A 237 -8.65 -24.11 12.03
CA VAL A 237 -9.77 -23.17 12.15
C VAL A 237 -11.07 -23.99 12.18
N ALA A 238 -11.86 -23.86 13.24
CA ALA A 238 -13.19 -24.45 13.31
C ALA A 238 -14.01 -23.91 12.12
N GLU A 239 -14.57 -24.83 11.35
CA GLU A 239 -15.34 -24.56 10.13
C GLU A 239 -16.48 -23.58 10.41
N ASN A 240 -16.31 -22.35 9.96
CA ASN A 240 -17.40 -21.54 9.44
C ASN A 240 -16.95 -21.04 8.07
N GLU A 241 -17.33 -21.81 7.06
CA GLU A 241 -16.86 -21.68 5.69
C GLU A 241 -17.18 -20.30 5.09
N ALA A 242 -16.12 -19.59 4.72
CA ALA A 242 -16.02 -18.96 3.41
C ALA A 242 -14.55 -18.94 3.01
N LYS A 243 -14.06 -20.08 2.48
CA LYS A 243 -12.74 -20.22 1.84
C LYS A 243 -12.49 -19.07 0.88
N SER A 244 -11.54 -18.21 1.22
CA SER A 244 -10.83 -17.33 0.29
C SER A 244 -9.77 -18.14 -0.43
N THR A 245 -10.18 -18.86 -1.48
CA THR A 245 -9.24 -19.18 -2.56
C THR A 245 -9.15 -17.94 -3.42
N ASP A 246 -7.97 -17.34 -3.50
CA ASP A 246 -7.60 -16.17 -4.32
C ASP A 246 -7.69 -16.40 -5.84
N ASN A 247 -8.38 -17.45 -6.27
CA ASN A 247 -8.75 -17.65 -7.66
C ASN A 247 -10.27 -17.62 -7.81
N VAL A 248 -10.70 -16.86 -8.81
CA VAL A 248 -12.06 -16.88 -9.33
C VAL A 248 -12.38 -18.32 -9.73
N SER A 249 -13.38 -18.93 -9.11
CA SER A 249 -13.79 -20.28 -9.47
C SER A 249 -14.30 -20.29 -10.92
N ASP A 250 -14.29 -21.43 -11.60
CA ASP A 250 -14.78 -21.51 -12.98
C ASP A 250 -16.24 -21.02 -13.09
N ARG A 251 -17.02 -21.23 -12.03
CA ARG A 251 -18.38 -20.72 -11.92
C ARG A 251 -18.43 -19.20 -11.79
N GLU A 252 -17.51 -18.60 -11.05
CA GLU A 252 -17.39 -17.16 -10.96
C GLU A 252 -16.87 -16.55 -12.27
N LYS A 253 -16.01 -17.24 -13.03
CA LYS A 253 -15.57 -16.81 -14.38
C LYS A 253 -16.75 -16.76 -15.37
N GLU A 254 -17.65 -17.73 -15.32
CA GLU A 254 -18.87 -17.73 -16.13
C GLU A 254 -19.79 -16.54 -15.78
N VAL A 255 -19.94 -16.25 -14.48
CA VAL A 255 -20.69 -15.08 -14.01
C VAL A 255 -20.02 -13.78 -14.48
N ILE A 256 -18.69 -13.66 -14.36
CA ILE A 256 -17.91 -12.53 -14.89
C ILE A 256 -18.16 -12.35 -16.39
N SER A 257 -18.06 -13.41 -17.18
CA SER A 257 -18.30 -13.39 -18.63
C SER A 257 -19.68 -12.83 -18.97
N CYS A 258 -20.70 -13.21 -18.21
CA CYS A 258 -22.05 -12.71 -18.44
C CYS A 258 -22.21 -11.23 -18.04
N ILE A 259 -21.55 -10.79 -16.97
CA ILE A 259 -21.56 -9.37 -16.55
C ILE A 259 -20.91 -8.49 -17.61
N VAL A 260 -19.75 -8.91 -18.13
CA VAL A 260 -18.99 -8.18 -19.15
C VAL A 260 -19.75 -8.10 -20.48
N ARG A 261 -20.58 -9.10 -20.77
CA ARG A 261 -21.49 -9.11 -21.93
C ARG A 261 -22.76 -8.25 -21.73
N GLY A 262 -22.91 -7.62 -20.57
CA GLY A 262 -24.04 -6.74 -20.25
C GLY A 262 -25.34 -7.46 -19.89
N LEU A 263 -25.29 -8.73 -19.46
CA LEU A 263 -26.50 -9.44 -19.03
C LEU A 263 -26.95 -8.96 -17.64
N THR A 264 -28.26 -8.85 -17.46
CA THR A 264 -28.89 -8.57 -16.17
C THR A 264 -28.84 -9.79 -15.25
N ASN A 265 -28.96 -9.59 -13.92
CA ASN A 265 -28.92 -10.70 -12.97
C ASN A 265 -29.98 -11.78 -13.24
N LYS A 266 -31.12 -11.41 -13.85
CA LYS A 266 -32.17 -12.34 -14.26
C LYS A 266 -31.74 -13.18 -15.46
N GLU A 267 -31.18 -12.55 -16.49
CA GLU A 267 -30.68 -13.27 -17.67
C GLU A 267 -29.47 -14.16 -17.34
N ILE A 268 -28.61 -13.74 -16.40
CA ILE A 268 -27.51 -14.57 -15.90
C ILE A 268 -28.06 -15.81 -15.18
N ALA A 269 -29.07 -15.63 -14.33
CA ALA A 269 -29.72 -16.71 -13.60
C ALA A 269 -30.33 -17.75 -14.56
N ASP A 270 -31.08 -17.28 -15.56
CA ASP A 270 -31.70 -18.12 -16.58
C ASP A 270 -30.66 -18.84 -17.43
N LYS A 271 -29.59 -18.15 -17.86
CA LYS A 271 -28.53 -18.71 -18.71
C LYS A 271 -27.66 -19.74 -18.00
N LEU A 272 -27.38 -19.53 -16.72
CA LEU A 272 -26.55 -20.42 -15.91
C LEU A 272 -27.38 -21.48 -15.16
N ASN A 273 -28.71 -21.46 -15.30
CA ASN A 273 -29.65 -22.35 -14.60
C ASN A 273 -29.46 -22.34 -13.06
N ILE A 274 -29.38 -21.14 -12.48
CA ILE A 274 -29.24 -20.91 -11.03
C ILE A 274 -30.21 -19.84 -10.57
N SER A 275 -30.45 -19.75 -9.25
CA SER A 275 -31.32 -18.70 -8.72
C SER A 275 -30.69 -17.30 -8.83
N ILE A 276 -31.53 -16.25 -8.93
CA ILE A 276 -31.07 -14.86 -8.88
C ILE A 276 -30.28 -14.57 -7.60
N ASN A 277 -30.67 -15.15 -6.47
CA ASN A 277 -29.96 -15.02 -5.19
C ASN A 277 -28.55 -15.64 -5.25
N THR A 278 -28.41 -16.75 -5.98
CA THR A 278 -27.11 -17.39 -6.22
C THR A 278 -26.22 -16.49 -7.08
N VAL A 279 -26.77 -15.82 -8.10
CA VAL A 279 -26.03 -14.83 -8.91
C VAL A 279 -25.56 -13.65 -8.06
N LEU A 280 -26.43 -13.08 -7.21
CA LEU A 280 -26.05 -12.00 -6.30
C LEU A 280 -24.94 -12.41 -5.34
N THR A 281 -24.99 -13.65 -4.84
CA THR A 281 -23.96 -14.24 -3.98
C THR A 281 -22.63 -14.37 -4.71
N HIS A 282 -22.63 -14.90 -5.93
CA HIS A 282 -21.42 -14.97 -6.77
C HIS A 282 -20.86 -13.58 -7.04
N ARG A 283 -21.69 -12.58 -7.37
CA ARG A 283 -21.24 -11.20 -7.59
C ARG A 283 -20.57 -10.60 -6.35
N LYS A 284 -21.17 -10.80 -5.17
CA LYS A 284 -20.58 -10.37 -3.90
C LYS A 284 -19.23 -11.06 -3.66
N ASN A 285 -19.13 -12.34 -3.97
CA ASN A 285 -17.90 -13.11 -3.83
C ASN A 285 -16.82 -12.68 -4.83
N ILE A 286 -17.19 -12.45 -6.08
CA ILE A 286 -16.32 -11.92 -7.15
C ILE A 286 -15.77 -10.55 -6.75
N SER A 287 -16.64 -9.61 -6.36
CA SER A 287 -16.20 -8.28 -5.93
C SER A 287 -15.30 -8.32 -4.70
N ARG A 288 -15.54 -9.25 -3.77
CA ARG A 288 -14.69 -9.46 -2.59
C ARG A 288 -13.34 -10.07 -2.96
N LYS A 289 -13.32 -11.12 -3.80
CA LYS A 289 -12.11 -11.83 -4.22
C LYS A 289 -11.22 -10.98 -5.12
N LEU A 290 -11.82 -10.25 -6.05
CA LEU A 290 -11.09 -9.42 -7.01
C LEU A 290 -10.85 -7.99 -6.53
N ASN A 291 -11.52 -7.57 -5.46
CA ASN A 291 -11.55 -6.18 -4.99
C ASN A 291 -11.96 -5.18 -6.10
N ILE A 292 -12.87 -5.64 -6.99
CA ILE A 292 -13.40 -4.87 -8.11
C ILE A 292 -14.89 -4.61 -7.87
N HIS A 293 -15.25 -3.34 -7.80
CA HIS A 293 -16.61 -2.89 -7.53
C HIS A 293 -17.30 -2.24 -8.74
N SER A 294 -16.60 -2.11 -9.86
CA SER A 294 -17.13 -1.53 -11.10
C SER A 294 -17.19 -2.57 -12.22
N VAL A 295 -18.20 -2.46 -13.08
CA VAL A 295 -18.33 -3.30 -14.28
C VAL A 295 -17.14 -3.10 -15.21
N SER A 296 -16.69 -1.85 -15.40
CA SER A 296 -15.53 -1.51 -16.22
C SER A 296 -14.24 -2.16 -15.72
N GLY A 297 -14.02 -2.16 -14.39
CA GLY A 297 -12.87 -2.87 -13.80
C GLY A 297 -12.95 -4.38 -14.00
N LEU A 298 -14.15 -4.95 -13.96
CA LEU A 298 -14.37 -6.38 -14.16
C LEU A 298 -14.14 -6.80 -15.62
N THR A 299 -14.50 -5.92 -16.57
CA THR A 299 -14.21 -6.07 -18.00
C THR A 299 -12.72 -6.10 -18.28
N ILE A 300 -11.95 -5.16 -17.71
CA ILE A 300 -10.49 -5.13 -17.85
C ILE A 300 -9.88 -6.42 -17.29
N TYR A 301 -10.30 -6.84 -16.10
CA TYR A 301 -9.85 -8.08 -15.48
C TYR A 301 -10.13 -9.31 -16.37
N ALA A 302 -11.32 -9.37 -16.97
CA ALA A 302 -11.75 -10.48 -17.82
C ALA A 302 -10.96 -10.59 -19.13
N ILE A 303 -10.55 -9.46 -19.72
CA ILE A 303 -9.72 -9.41 -20.92
C ILE A 303 -8.29 -9.84 -20.59
N VAL A 304 -7.69 -9.28 -19.54
CA VAL A 304 -6.30 -9.56 -19.13
C VAL A 304 -6.10 -11.03 -18.76
N ASN A 305 -7.11 -11.66 -18.14
CA ASN A 305 -7.04 -13.07 -17.74
C ASN A 305 -7.61 -14.03 -18.79
N SER A 306 -7.84 -13.58 -20.03
CA SER A 306 -8.36 -14.39 -21.15
C SER A 306 -9.69 -15.11 -20.85
N ILE A 307 -10.51 -14.54 -19.96
CA ILE A 307 -11.84 -15.05 -19.62
C ILE A 307 -12.84 -14.69 -20.74
N VAL A 308 -12.61 -13.56 -21.43
CA VAL A 308 -13.47 -13.06 -22.51
C VAL A 308 -12.62 -12.39 -23.58
N ASP A 309 -12.95 -12.65 -24.86
CA ASP A 309 -12.35 -11.97 -26.01
C ASP A 309 -12.96 -10.57 -26.20
N ILE A 310 -12.16 -9.61 -26.65
CA ILE A 310 -12.54 -8.20 -26.86
C ILE A 310 -13.75 -8.08 -27.79
N ALA A 311 -13.92 -9.02 -28.73
CA ALA A 311 -15.05 -9.08 -29.65
C ALA A 311 -16.42 -9.36 -28.99
N GLN A 312 -16.42 -9.79 -27.72
CA GLN A 312 -17.64 -10.19 -27.00
C GLN A 312 -18.08 -9.16 -25.94
N VAL A 313 -17.38 -8.03 -25.83
CA VAL A 313 -17.65 -6.98 -24.85
C VAL A 313 -18.58 -5.94 -25.48
N LYS A 314 -19.73 -5.67 -24.84
CA LYS A 314 -20.56 -4.51 -25.20
C LYS A 314 -19.97 -3.27 -24.56
N VAL A 315 -19.51 -2.32 -25.38
CA VAL A 315 -19.17 -0.97 -24.93
C VAL A 315 -20.49 -0.27 -24.61
N GLN A 316 -20.70 0.07 -23.34
CA GLN A 316 -21.82 0.88 -22.85
C GLN A 316 -21.31 2.25 -22.45
#